data_AF-A0A950E683-F1
#
_entry.id   AF-A0A950E683-F1
#
_cell.length_a   1.000
_cell.length_b   1.000
_cell.length_c   1.000
_cell.angle_alpha   90.00
_cell.angle_beta   90.00
_cell.angle_gamma   90.00
#
_symmetry.space_group_name_H-M   'P 1'
#
loop_
_entity.id
_entity.type
_entity.pdbx_description
1 polymer ?
#
loop_
_entity_poly.entity_id
_entity_poly.type
_entity_poly.pdbx_seq_one_letter_code
_entity_poly.pdbx_strand_id
1 'polypeptide(L)'
;MKELQGRATGELDLPPDECFELLAAVERYPDWIEFMREVEVLDRERRGKPGRARAALHIPQSPFGTDFKLFMAVRTKRPGMITLTRVQEGPRDP
;
A
#
# COMPACT_ATOMS: atom_id res chain seq x y z
N MET A 1 19.56 14.10 -0.06
CA MET A 1 18.28 13.36 -0.01
C MET A 1 18.23 12.48 -1.24
N LYS A 2 18.13 11.16 -1.10
CA LYS A 2 18.11 10.23 -2.25
C LYS A 2 16.65 9.94 -2.56
N GLU A 3 16.15 10.42 -3.69
CA GLU A 3 14.80 10.11 -4.18
C GLU A 3 14.85 8.74 -4.87
N LEU A 4 13.99 7.82 -4.43
CA LEU A 4 13.84 6.50 -5.04
C LEU A 4 12.51 6.47 -5.77
N GLN A 5 12.57 6.32 -7.09
CA GLN A 5 11.41 6.13 -7.95
C GLN A 5 11.43 4.71 -8.51
N GLY A 6 10.27 4.06 -8.55
CA GLY A 6 10.08 2.73 -9.10
C GLY A 6 8.76 2.64 -9.83
N ARG A 7 8.73 1.83 -10.90
CA ARG A 7 7.52 1.54 -11.66
C ARG A 7 7.48 0.05 -11.96
N ALA A 8 6.31 -0.56 -11.74
CA ALA A 8 5.99 -1.90 -12.18
C ALA A 8 4.68 -1.87 -12.98
N THR A 9 4.54 -2.76 -13.94
CA THR A 9 3.35 -2.90 -14.78
C THR A 9 3.04 -4.38 -14.97
N GLY A 10 1.76 -4.73 -14.97
CA GLY A 10 1.28 -6.07 -15.28
C GLY A 10 0.01 -5.97 -16.12
N GLU A 11 -0.23 -7.00 -16.93
CA GLU A 11 -1.44 -7.13 -17.75
C GLU A 11 -2.31 -8.26 -17.18
N LEU A 12 -3.61 -8.00 -17.09
CA LEU A 12 -4.60 -8.95 -16.60
C LEU A 12 -5.75 -9.00 -17.61
N ASP A 13 -6.21 -10.19 -17.95
CA ASP A 13 -7.40 -10.41 -18.78
C ASP A 13 -8.67 -10.33 -17.92
N LEU A 14 -8.89 -9.16 -17.31
CA LEU A 14 -10.01 -8.85 -16.44
C LEU A 14 -10.58 -7.46 -16.76
N PRO A 15 -11.88 -7.22 -16.54
CA PRO A 15 -12.46 -5.88 -16.67
C PRO A 15 -11.75 -4.87 -15.76
N PRO A 16 -11.61 -3.59 -16.18
CA PRO A 16 -10.93 -2.56 -15.37
C PRO A 16 -11.49 -2.40 -13.95
N ASP A 17 -12.79 -2.59 -13.76
CA ASP A 17 -13.41 -2.51 -12.43
C ASP A 17 -12.97 -3.66 -11.50
N GLU A 18 -12.73 -4.86 -12.04
CA GLU A 18 -12.23 -5.99 -11.24
C GLU A 18 -10.76 -5.81 -10.90
N CYS A 19 -9.95 -5.33 -11.85
CA CYS A 19 -8.57 -4.90 -11.59
C CYS A 19 -8.52 -3.81 -10.50
N PHE A 20 -9.46 -2.88 -10.53
CA PHE A 20 -9.58 -1.86 -9.50
C PHE A 20 -9.89 -2.45 -8.13
N GLU A 21 -10.83 -3.39 -8.02
CA GLU A 21 -11.13 -4.04 -6.73
C GLU A 21 -9.93 -4.82 -6.17
N LEU A 22 -9.15 -5.49 -7.03
CA LEU A 22 -7.91 -6.18 -6.63
C LEU A 22 -6.91 -5.21 -6.00
N LEU A 23 -6.69 -4.07 -6.65
CA LEU A 23 -5.80 -3.03 -6.12
C LEU A 23 -6.41 -2.32 -4.89
N ALA A 24 -7.74 -2.19 -4.81
CA ALA A 24 -8.41 -1.48 -3.72
C ALA A 24 -8.37 -2.27 -2.40
N ALA A 25 -8.22 -3.59 -2.47
CA ALA A 25 -8.07 -4.50 -1.35
C ALA A 25 -6.64 -4.47 -0.78
N VAL A 26 -6.22 -3.31 -0.26
CA VAL A 26 -4.86 -3.07 0.24
C VAL A 26 -4.43 -4.05 1.33
N GLU A 27 -5.37 -4.55 2.13
CA GLU A 27 -5.15 -5.56 3.16
C GLU A 27 -4.64 -6.89 2.60
N ARG A 28 -4.89 -7.17 1.32
CA ARG A 28 -4.48 -8.39 0.63
C ARG A 28 -3.15 -8.25 -0.10
N TYR A 29 -2.51 -7.08 -0.04
CA TYR A 29 -1.22 -6.86 -0.70
C TYR A 29 -0.13 -7.84 -0.26
N PRO A 30 -0.04 -8.27 1.01
CA PRO A 30 0.93 -9.30 1.42
C PRO A 30 0.80 -10.62 0.66
N ASP A 31 -0.36 -10.93 0.08
CA ASP A 31 -0.58 -12.17 -0.68
C ASP A 31 0.21 -12.18 -2.00
N TRP A 32 0.58 -11.02 -2.53
CA TRP A 32 1.17 -10.90 -3.88
C TRP A 32 2.26 -9.83 -4.05
N ILE A 33 2.54 -9.02 -3.02
CA ILE A 33 3.65 -8.06 -2.99
C ILE A 33 4.73 -8.56 -2.03
N GLU A 34 5.82 -9.11 -2.59
CA GLU A 34 6.85 -9.84 -1.84
C GLU A 34 7.49 -9.07 -0.67
N PHE A 35 7.64 -7.76 -0.81
CA PHE A 35 8.24 -6.92 0.23
C PHE A 35 7.23 -6.42 1.28
N MET A 36 5.93 -6.65 1.07
CA MET A 36 4.90 -6.23 2.02
C MET A 36 4.56 -7.41 2.95
N ARG A 37 4.88 -7.27 4.24
CA ARG A 37 4.72 -8.35 5.22
C ARG A 37 3.33 -8.39 5.82
N GLU A 38 2.81 -7.23 6.17
CA GLU A 38 1.52 -7.10 6.85
C GLU A 38 0.84 -5.81 6.39
N VAL A 39 -0.49 -5.85 6.31
CA VAL A 39 -1.33 -4.66 6.14
C VAL A 39 -2.55 -4.78 7.03
N GLU A 40 -2.81 -3.75 7.81
CA GLU A 40 -3.98 -3.64 8.69
C GLU A 40 -4.74 -2.36 8.33
N VAL A 41 -6.01 -2.50 7.98
CA VAL A 41 -6.89 -1.34 7.70
C VAL A 41 -7.40 -0.78 9.02
N LEU A 42 -7.01 0.46 9.32
CA LEU A 42 -7.32 1.15 10.58
C LEU A 42 -8.67 1.85 10.53
N ASP A 43 -9.02 2.43 9.39
CA ASP A 43 -10.34 3.00 9.15
C ASP A 43 -10.81 2.69 7.72
N ARG A 44 -12.13 2.75 7.55
CA ARG A 44 -12.78 2.70 6.25
C ARG A 44 -13.55 4.00 6.02
N GLU A 45 -13.44 4.56 4.83
CA GLU A 45 -14.28 5.65 4.38
C GLU A 45 -15.76 5.22 4.31
N ARG A 46 -16.67 6.18 4.16
CA ARG A 46 -18.14 6.03 4.16
C ARG A 46 -18.72 5.06 3.11
N ARG A 47 -17.88 4.40 2.31
CA ARG A 47 -18.22 3.44 1.26
C ARG A 47 -17.55 2.06 1.46
N GLY A 48 -17.03 1.78 2.65
CA GLY A 48 -16.39 0.49 2.96
C GLY A 48 -14.97 0.32 2.40
N LYS A 49 -14.43 1.35 1.75
CA LYS A 49 -13.05 1.35 1.25
C LYS A 49 -12.07 1.77 2.34
N PRO A 50 -10.84 1.23 2.38
CA PRO A 50 -9.82 1.67 3.33
C PRO A 50 -9.57 3.18 3.20
N GLY A 51 -9.59 3.92 4.30
CA GLY A 51 -9.18 5.33 4.34
C GLY A 51 -7.80 5.51 4.98
N ARG A 52 -7.48 4.68 5.97
CA ARG A 52 -6.14 4.56 6.58
C ARG A 52 -5.74 3.11 6.77
N ALA A 53 -4.47 2.82 6.56
CA ALA A 53 -3.87 1.51 6.81
C ALA A 53 -2.51 1.63 7.50
N ARG A 54 -2.17 0.63 8.31
CA ARG A 54 -0.82 0.37 8.81
C ARG A 54 -0.21 -0.74 7.95
N ALA A 55 1.04 -0.59 7.53
CA ALA A 55 1.74 -1.60 6.75
C ALA A 55 3.15 -1.87 7.29
N ALA A 56 3.61 -3.11 7.16
CA ALA A 56 4.99 -3.51 7.40
C ALA A 56 5.68 -3.79 6.06
N LEU A 57 6.70 -2.99 5.73
CA LEU A 57 7.49 -3.09 4.51
C LEU A 57 8.88 -3.63 4.84
N HIS A 58 9.23 -4.79 4.30
CA HIS A 58 10.57 -5.35 4.38
C HIS A 58 11.41 -4.90 3.18
N ILE A 59 12.40 -4.04 3.41
CA ILE A 59 13.37 -3.67 2.37
C ILE A 59 14.62 -4.53 2.56
N PRO A 60 14.88 -5.50 1.67
CA PRO A 60 16.11 -6.27 1.72
C PRO A 60 17.28 -5.35 1.38
N GLN A 61 18.20 -5.18 2.33
CA GLN A 61 19.49 -4.52 2.15
C GLN A 61 20.56 -5.45 2.72
N SER A 62 21.74 -5.52 2.09
CA SER A 62 22.83 -6.36 2.60
C SER A 62 23.57 -5.66 3.74
N PRO A 63 23.97 -6.34 4.84
CA PRO A 63 23.75 -7.75 5.15
C PRO A 63 22.44 -8.04 5.91
N PHE A 64 21.64 -7.01 6.23
CA PHE A 64 20.38 -7.13 6.97
C PHE A 64 19.28 -6.28 6.33
N GLY A 65 18.13 -6.89 6.05
CA GLY A 65 16.92 -6.17 5.64
C GLY A 65 16.38 -5.30 6.77
N THR A 66 15.67 -4.24 6.41
CA THR A 66 15.01 -3.35 7.38
C THR A 66 13.51 -3.42 7.22
N ASP A 67 12.81 -3.62 8.34
CA ASP A 67 11.35 -3.55 8.39
C ASP A 67 10.91 -2.12 8.75
N PHE A 68 10.09 -1.53 7.89
CA PHE A 68 9.50 -0.22 8.10
C PHE A 68 8.03 -0.39 8.45
N LYS A 69 7.62 0.19 9.58
CA LYS A 69 6.21 0.35 9.92
C LYS A 69 5.74 1.68 9.37
N LEU A 70 4.74 1.64 8.50
CA LEU A 70 4.23 2.81 7.79
C LEU A 70 2.75 3.00 8.09
N PHE A 71 2.35 4.25 8.25
CA PHE A 71 0.95 4.65 8.25
C PHE A 71 0.65 5.28 6.91
N MET A 72 -0.42 4.84 6.27
CA MET A 72 -0.78 5.26 4.93
C MET A 72 -2.20 5.81 4.93
N ALA A 73 -2.36 7.01 4.37
CA ALA A 73 -3.65 7.44 3.85
C ALA A 73 -3.89 6.72 2.53
N VAL A 74 -5.05 6.08 2.42
CA VAL A 74 -5.48 5.35 1.23
C VAL A 74 -6.54 6.19 0.53
N ARG A 75 -6.27 6.61 -0.70
CA ARG A 75 -7.23 7.36 -1.52
C ARG A 75 -7.53 6.59 -2.78
N THR A 76 -8.82 6.49 -3.11
CA THR A 76 -9.25 5.78 -4.31
C THR A 76 -10.02 6.70 -5.24
N LYS A 77 -9.67 6.67 -6.53
CA LYS A 77 -10.40 7.35 -7.61
C LYS A 77 -10.75 6.30 -8.67
N ARG A 78 -12.00 5.86 -8.64
CA ARG A 78 -12.50 4.87 -9.61
C ARG A 78 -12.43 5.41 -11.05
N PRO A 79 -12.26 4.50 -12.04
CA PRO A 79 -11.87 3.09 -11.88
C PRO A 79 -10.35 2.88 -11.91
N GLY A 80 -9.53 3.93 -11.97
CA GLY A 80 -8.16 3.80 -12.46
C GLY A 80 -7.03 4.03 -11.46
N MET A 81 -7.31 4.51 -10.25
CA MET A 81 -6.23 4.99 -9.39
C MET A 81 -6.47 4.74 -7.91
N ILE A 82 -5.43 4.21 -7.27
CA ILE A 82 -5.32 4.08 -5.82
C ILE A 82 -3.99 4.69 -5.43
N THR A 83 -4.04 5.61 -4.49
CA THR A 83 -2.87 6.33 -3.98
C THR A 83 -2.67 5.96 -2.52
N LEU A 84 -1.49 5.44 -2.21
CA LEU A 84 -1.02 5.21 -0.85
C LEU A 84 -0.03 6.32 -0.51
N THR A 85 -0.36 7.16 0.46
CA THR A 85 0.51 8.26 0.89
C THR A 85 0.91 8.01 2.33
N ARG A 86 2.23 7.92 2.59
CA ARG A 86 2.74 7.85 3.96
C ARG A 86 2.28 9.08 4.74
N VAL A 87 1.75 8.87 5.94
CA VAL A 87 1.39 9.91 6.90
C VAL A 87 2.13 9.66 8.21
N GLN A 88 2.42 10.72 8.96
CA GLN A 88 3.05 10.59 10.27
C GLN A 88 2.07 10.02 11.31
N GLU A 89 2.47 8.97 12.02
CA GLU A 89 1.82 8.53 13.25
C GLU A 89 2.48 9.17 14.47
N GLY A 90 2.14 10.44 14.69
CA GLY A 90 2.57 11.18 15.86
C GLY A 90 4.04 11.63 15.82
N PRO A 91 4.51 12.29 16.91
CA PRO A 91 5.75 13.08 16.90
C PRO A 91 7.05 12.25 16.85
N ARG A 92 6.97 10.92 16.80
CA ARG A 92 8.14 10.01 16.76
C ARG A 92 8.19 9.16 15.48
N ASP A 93 7.31 9.41 14.51
CA ASP A 93 7.36 8.75 13.20
C ASP A 93 8.41 9.46 12.30
N PRO A 94 9.48 8.77 11.87
CA PRO A 94 10.68 9.39 11.26
C PRO A 94 10.49 10.05 9.89
#